data_AF-A0A8X7WKX7-F1
#
_entry.id   AF-A0A8X7WKX7-F1
#
_cell.length_a   1.000
_cell.length_b   1.000
_cell.length_c   1.000
_cell.angle_alpha   90.00
_cell.angle_beta   90.00
_cell.angle_gamma   90.00
#
_symmetry.space_group_name_H-M   'P 1'
#
loop_
_entity.id
_entity.type
_entity.pdbx_description
1 polymer ?
#
loop_
_entity_poly.entity_id
_entity_poly.type
_entity_poly.pdbx_seq_one_letter_code
_entity_poly.pdbx_strand_id
1 'polypeptide(L)'
;MKNYDVGHVPLRLPRAKQLLATINKNFSTLAFCRRYLDRLGETKYLMALKNLCDSGIIEPCPPVCDVKGSYISQFEHTILLRPTCKEVISKGDDY
;
A
#
# COMPACT_ATOMS: atom_id res chain seq x y z
N MET A 1 -0.17 -2.77 -2.04
CA MET A 1 0.46 -3.01 -0.72
C MET A 1 0.98 -4.44 -0.69
N LYS A 2 2.05 -4.75 0.04
CA LYS A 2 2.46 -6.16 0.20
C LYS A 2 1.45 -6.86 1.10
N ASN A 3 0.98 -8.04 0.71
CA ASN A 3 0.10 -8.84 1.56
C ASN A 3 0.88 -9.27 2.83
N TYR A 4 0.34 -8.96 4.01
CA TYR A 4 1.00 -9.19 5.29
C TYR A 4 1.21 -10.68 5.57
N ASP A 5 0.24 -11.52 5.19
CA ASP A 5 0.23 -12.95 5.51
C ASP A 5 1.04 -13.79 4.52
N VAL A 6 1.50 -13.18 3.41
CA VAL A 6 2.25 -13.90 2.38
C VAL A 6 3.69 -14.12 2.83
N GLY A 7 4.03 -15.39 3.00
CA GLY A 7 5.40 -15.85 3.25
C GLY A 7 6.32 -15.75 2.02
N HIS A 8 7.39 -16.55 2.01
CA HIS A 8 8.34 -16.54 0.90
C HIS A 8 7.73 -17.17 -0.37
N VAL A 9 7.65 -16.40 -1.46
CA VAL A 9 7.21 -16.87 -2.78
C VAL A 9 8.40 -16.89 -3.75
N PRO A 10 8.74 -18.05 -4.35
CA PRO A 10 9.88 -18.14 -5.26
C PRO A 10 9.57 -17.45 -6.60
N LEU A 11 10.14 -16.26 -6.81
CA LEU A 11 10.04 -15.53 -8.07
C LEU A 11 11.05 -16.07 -9.10
N ARG A 12 10.65 -16.15 -10.37
CA ARG A 12 11.57 -16.53 -11.48
C ARG A 12 12.17 -15.31 -12.19
N LEU A 13 11.40 -14.22 -12.29
CA LEU A 13 11.83 -12.99 -12.98
C LEU A 13 12.84 -12.20 -12.12
N PRO A 14 14.08 -11.96 -12.60
CA PRO A 14 15.10 -11.24 -11.84
C PRO A 14 14.66 -9.82 -11.46
N ARG A 15 14.00 -9.11 -12.38
CA ARG A 15 13.50 -7.74 -12.12
C ARG A 15 12.42 -7.71 -11.06
N ALA A 16 11.58 -8.75 -10.96
CA ALA A 16 10.57 -8.87 -9.91
C ALA A 16 11.21 -9.10 -8.53
N LYS A 17 12.28 -9.92 -8.45
CA LYS A 17 13.06 -10.09 -7.21
C LYS A 17 13.69 -8.79 -6.75
N GLN A 18 14.33 -8.05 -7.67
CA GLN A 18 14.96 -6.78 -7.35
C GLN A 18 13.93 -5.77 -6.86
N LEU A 19 12.81 -5.63 -7.57
CA LEU A 19 11.74 -4.73 -7.18
C LEU A 19 11.14 -5.11 -5.82
N LEU A 20 10.92 -6.40 -5.57
CA LEU A 20 10.43 -6.88 -4.26
C LEU A 20 11.44 -6.58 -3.14
N ALA A 21 12.75 -6.69 -3.40
CA ALA A 21 13.78 -6.31 -2.44
C ALA A 21 13.72 -4.80 -2.13
N THR A 22 13.57 -3.95 -3.14
CA THR A 22 13.36 -2.50 -2.96
C THR A 22 12.09 -2.22 -2.14
N ILE A 23 10.98 -2.90 -2.44
CA ILE A 23 9.71 -2.73 -1.71
C ILE A 23 9.85 -3.16 -0.25
N ASN A 24 10.44 -4.34 0.00
CA ASN A 24 10.65 -4.83 1.37
C ASN A 24 11.55 -3.87 2.18
N LYS A 25 12.61 -3.33 1.56
CA LYS A 25 13.54 -2.40 2.23
C LYS A 25 12.88 -1.07 2.60
N ASN A 26 12.02 -0.52 1.73
CA ASN A 26 11.52 0.85 1.89
C ASN A 26 10.11 0.93 2.48
N PHE A 27 9.27 -0.07 2.25
CA PHE A 27 7.86 -0.05 2.65
C PHE A 27 7.48 -1.24 3.54
N SER A 28 8.19 -2.37 3.42
CA SER A 28 7.82 -3.62 4.08
C SER A 28 6.37 -4.00 3.76
N THR A 29 5.45 -3.87 4.72
CA THR A 29 4.01 -4.13 4.58
C THR A 29 3.17 -2.86 4.46
N LEU A 30 3.77 -1.67 4.56
CA LEU A 30 3.07 -0.40 4.34
C LEU A 30 2.67 -0.21 2.88
N ALA A 31 1.59 0.53 2.65
CA ALA A 31 1.17 0.91 1.31
C ALA A 31 2.21 1.82 0.63
N PHE A 32 2.30 1.71 -0.69
CA PHE A 32 3.16 2.54 -1.53
C PHE A 32 2.46 2.86 -2.85
N CYS A 33 3.00 3.80 -3.61
CA CYS A 33 2.50 4.13 -4.94
C CYS A 33 3.64 4.17 -5.97
N ARG A 34 3.30 4.12 -7.26
CA ARG A 34 4.28 4.16 -8.37
C ARG A 34 5.24 5.35 -8.27
N ARG A 35 4.70 6.53 -7.93
CA ARG A 35 5.49 7.76 -7.71
C ARG A 35 6.59 7.62 -6.65
N TYR A 36 6.43 6.73 -5.67
CA TYR A 36 7.48 6.50 -4.66
C TYR A 36 8.59 5.61 -5.22
N LEU A 37 8.24 4.61 -6.03
CA LEU A 37 9.22 3.79 -6.76
C LEU A 37 10.04 4.65 -7.74
N ASP A 38 9.37 5.57 -8.45
CA ASP A 38 10.04 6.52 -9.35
C ASP A 38 11.07 7.38 -8.58
N ARG A 39 10.70 7.88 -7.40
CA ARG A 39 11.60 8.67 -6.52
C ARG A 39 12.78 7.86 -5.97
N LEU A 40 12.63 6.55 -5.84
CA LEU A 40 13.71 5.64 -5.46
C LEU A 40 14.64 5.29 -6.64
N GLY A 41 14.36 5.83 -7.84
CA GLY A 41 15.14 5.57 -9.05
C GLY A 41 14.80 4.25 -9.75
N GLU A 42 13.72 3.56 -9.35
CA GLU A 42 13.26 2.39 -10.08
C GLU A 42 12.72 2.81 -11.45
N THR A 43 13.18 2.14 -12.50
CA THR A 43 12.73 2.39 -13.88
C THR A 43 12.21 1.12 -14.53
N LYS A 44 11.34 1.26 -15.54
CA LYS A 44 10.80 0.13 -16.33
C LYS A 44 10.25 -1.02 -15.46
N TYR A 45 9.71 -0.71 -14.28
CA TYR A 45 9.31 -1.71 -13.27
C TYR A 45 7.87 -2.19 -13.42
N LEU A 46 7.06 -1.63 -14.32
CA LEU A 46 5.62 -1.93 -14.40
C LEU A 46 5.32 -3.42 -14.65
N MET A 47 6.10 -4.10 -15.49
CA MET A 47 5.93 -5.53 -15.73
C MET A 47 6.32 -6.37 -14.51
N ALA A 48 7.40 -5.97 -13.82
CA ALA A 48 7.81 -6.60 -12.57
C ALA A 48 6.74 -6.40 -11.48
N LEU A 49 6.18 -5.20 -11.37
CA LEU A 49 5.09 -4.89 -10.43
C LEU A 49 3.85 -5.72 -10.75
N LYS A 50 3.46 -5.84 -12.03
CA LYS A 50 2.37 -6.72 -12.46
C LYS A 50 2.62 -8.16 -12.05
N ASN A 51 3.84 -8.69 -12.25
CA ASN A 51 4.18 -10.05 -11.83
C ASN A 51 4.08 -10.26 -10.30
N LEU A 52 4.46 -9.25 -9.50
CA LEU A 52 4.28 -9.29 -8.05
C LEU A 52 2.80 -9.26 -7.65
N CYS A 53 1.95 -8.58 -8.42
CA CYS A 53 0.50 -8.63 -8.21
C CYS A 53 -0.11 -9.97 -8.61
N ASP A 54 0.21 -10.48 -9.81
CA ASP A 54 -0.30 -11.75 -10.32
C ASP A 54 0.12 -12.95 -9.44
N SER A 55 1.25 -12.83 -8.73
CA SER A 55 1.73 -13.83 -7.76
C SER A 55 1.14 -13.68 -6.35
N GLY A 56 0.25 -12.70 -6.12
CA GLY A 56 -0.40 -12.46 -4.83
C GLY A 56 0.49 -11.84 -3.74
N ILE A 57 1.76 -11.54 -4.06
CA ILE A 57 2.69 -10.91 -3.11
C ILE A 57 2.27 -9.45 -2.84
N ILE A 58 1.79 -8.77 -3.89
CA ILE A 58 1.34 -7.38 -3.82
C ILE A 58 -0.14 -7.33 -4.19
N GLU A 59 -0.93 -6.70 -3.35
CA GLU A 59 -2.32 -6.39 -3.63
C GLU A 59 -2.44 -4.98 -4.25
N PRO A 60 -3.06 -4.83 -5.43
CA PRO A 60 -3.34 -3.52 -6.00
C PRO A 60 -4.54 -2.87 -5.29
N CYS A 61 -4.41 -1.60 -4.91
CA CYS A 61 -5.50 -0.79 -4.37
C CYS A 61 -5.90 0.25 -5.44
N PRO A 62 -6.82 -0.07 -6.37
CA PRO A 62 -7.29 0.89 -7.36
C PRO A 62 -8.16 1.98 -6.71
N PRO A 63 -8.40 3.10 -7.41
CA PRO A 63 -9.39 4.08 -6.97
C PRO A 63 -10.77 3.45 -6.77
N VAL A 64 -11.45 3.80 -5.68
CA VAL A 64 -12.84 3.41 -5.39
C VAL A 64 -13.75 4.56 -5.77
N CYS A 65 -14.67 4.33 -6.70
CA CYS A 65 -15.52 5.36 -7.28
C CYS A 65 -16.99 4.92 -7.24
N ASP A 66 -17.87 5.87 -6.96
CA ASP A 66 -19.33 5.70 -7.08
C ASP A 66 -19.79 6.02 -8.53
N VAL A 67 -21.09 5.89 -8.79
CA VAL A 67 -21.69 6.10 -10.10
C VAL A 67 -21.43 7.51 -10.63
N LYS A 68 -21.29 7.62 -11.96
CA LYS A 68 -21.00 8.90 -12.63
C LYS A 68 -22.06 9.94 -12.28
N GLY A 69 -21.62 11.09 -11.76
CA GLY A 69 -22.47 12.21 -11.38
C GLY A 69 -22.86 12.24 -9.91
N SER A 70 -22.49 11.24 -9.10
CA SER A 70 -22.65 11.30 -7.65
C SER A 70 -21.55 12.11 -6.96
N TYR A 71 -21.75 12.40 -5.68
CA TYR A 71 -20.85 13.17 -4.83
C TYR A 71 -20.55 12.38 -3.54
N ILE A 72 -19.29 12.36 -3.11
CA ILE A 72 -18.83 11.65 -1.90
C ILE A 72 -18.12 12.65 -0.97
N SER A 73 -18.32 12.49 0.33
CA SER A 73 -17.56 13.15 1.40
C SER A 73 -17.00 12.12 2.38
N GLN A 74 -15.85 12.40 3.01
CA GLN A 74 -15.20 11.51 3.99
C GLN A 74 -14.63 12.32 5.16
N PHE A 75 -14.77 11.79 6.38
CA PHE A 75 -14.03 12.20 7.59
C PHE A 75 -13.38 10.96 8.20
N GLU A 76 -12.21 11.12 8.83
CA GLU A 76 -11.47 10.00 9.41
C GLU A 76 -10.75 10.44 10.70
N HIS A 77 -10.82 9.58 11.73
CA HIS A 77 -9.99 9.68 12.92
C HIS A 77 -9.42 8.32 13.28
N THR A 78 -8.17 8.30 13.72
CA THR A 78 -7.57 7.19 14.44
C THR A 78 -7.97 7.27 15.92
N ILE A 79 -8.48 6.15 16.45
CA ILE A 79 -8.80 5.99 17.88
C ILE A 79 -7.92 4.90 18.50
N LEU A 80 -7.55 5.08 19.76
CA LEU A 80 -6.86 4.09 20.57
C LEU A 80 -7.80 3.60 21.68
N LEU A 81 -8.09 2.30 21.67
CA LEU A 81 -8.83 1.64 22.75
C LEU A 81 -7.84 1.26 23.85
N ARG A 82 -7.65 2.17 24.80
CA ARG A 82 -6.73 1.98 25.92
C ARG A 82 -7.42 1.21 27.04
N PRO A 83 -6.67 0.58 27.95
CA PRO A 83 -7.26 -0.11 29.09
C PRO A 83 -8.19 0.76 29.94
N THR A 84 -7.92 2.07 30.03
CA THR A 84 -8.62 3.00 30.92
C THR A 84 -9.55 3.97 30.20
N CYS A 85 -9.46 4.11 28.88
CA CYS A 85 -10.27 5.05 28.12
C CYS A 85 -10.27 4.75 26.62
N LYS A 86 -11.22 5.36 25.91
CA LYS A 86 -11.16 5.52 24.46
C LYS A 86 -10.56 6.89 24.16
N GLU A 87 -9.47 6.91 23.40
CA GLU A 87 -8.76 8.14 23.04
C GLU A 87 -8.86 8.38 21.53
N VAL A 88 -9.31 9.56 21.13
CA VAL A 88 -9.29 9.98 19.71
C VAL A 88 -7.97 10.70 19.45
N ILE A 89 -6.91 9.92 19.17
CA ILE A 89 -5.52 10.44 19.13
C ILE A 89 -5.27 11.45 18.01
N SER A 90 -6.14 11.47 17.00
CA SER A 90 -6.05 12.37 15.84
C SER A 90 -6.96 13.61 15.95
N LYS A 91 -7.65 13.82 17.08
CA LYS A 91 -8.56 14.96 17.28
C LYS A 91 -7.79 16.28 17.35
N GLY A 92 -8.22 17.27 16.56
CA GLY A 92 -7.74 18.66 16.63
C GLY A 92 -8.87 19.64 16.96
N ASP A 93 -8.57 20.93 16.91
CA ASP A 93 -9.57 22.02 17.08
C ASP A 93 -10.43 22.23 15.81
N ASP A 94 -10.05 21.59 14.70
CA ASP A 94 -10.71 21.68 13.39
C ASP A 94 -11.85 20.66 13.23
N TYR A 95 -11.56 19.37 13.33
CA TYR A 95 -12.56 18.30 13.18
C TYR A 95 -12.26 17.06 14.00
#